data_AF-A0A9P9P268-F1
#
_entry.id   AF-A0A9P9P268-F1
#
_cell.length_a   1.000
_cell.length_b   1.000
_cell.length_c   1.000
_cell.angle_alpha   90.00
_cell.angle_beta   90.00
_cell.angle_gamma   90.00
#
_symmetry.space_group_name_H-M   'P 1'
#
loop_
_entity.id
_entity.type
_entity.pdbx_description
1 polymer ?
#
loop_
_entity_poly.entity_id
_entity_poly.type
_entity_poly.pdbx_seq_one_letter_code
_entity_poly.pdbx_strand_id
1 'polypeptide(L)'
;GFTIYRTFYRSGSDQPWESLILKITTSAESGLNMLNEAEDDPLTTTKVFTLFELDARSDPTTLEGLILELVRELCNEGTGGQPMNTTGITWRVFILADAKVLADPDVIKCVAADYNAAEWVPRSWRAGPETFFG
;
A
#
# COMPACT_ATOMS: atom_id res chain seq x y z
N GLY A 1 -9.29 -2.92 -1.39
CA GLY A 1 -8.53 -1.67 -1.46
C GLY A 1 -7.32 -1.69 -0.55
N PHE A 2 -6.46 -0.68 -0.65
CA PHE A 2 -5.26 -0.51 0.18
C PHE A 2 -5.15 0.94 0.65
N THR A 3 -4.56 1.16 1.83
CA THR A 3 -4.17 2.49 2.27
C THR A 3 -2.72 2.76 1.87
N ILE A 4 -2.45 3.96 1.35
CA ILE A 4 -1.12 4.45 1.03
C ILE A 4 -0.80 5.70 1.86
N TYR A 5 0.34 5.68 2.54
CA TYR A 5 0.84 6.78 3.37
C TYR A 5 2.01 7.47 2.69
N ARG A 6 1.91 8.78 2.47
CA ARG A 6 3.03 9.62 2.03
C ARG A 6 3.79 10.12 3.25
N THR A 7 5.10 9.86 3.33
CA THR A 7 5.93 10.41 4.41
C THR A 7 6.96 11.42 3.94
N PHE A 8 7.14 11.55 2.63
CA PHE A 8 8.10 12.48 2.03
C PHE A 8 7.41 13.69 1.41
N TYR A 9 7.73 14.86 1.97
CA TYR A 9 7.24 16.16 1.55
C TYR A 9 8.44 17.06 1.29
N ARG A 10 8.71 17.32 0.01
CA ARG A 10 9.64 18.35 -0.45
C ARG A 10 9.03 19.12 -1.60
N SER A 11 9.53 20.32 -1.86
CA SER A 11 9.16 21.08 -3.06
C SER A 11 9.32 20.22 -4.31
N GLY A 12 8.23 20.05 -5.07
CA GLY A 12 8.19 19.22 -6.28
C GLY A 12 7.85 17.74 -6.07
N SER A 13 7.60 17.29 -4.82
CA SER A 13 7.20 15.90 -4.55
C SER A 13 5.70 15.60 -4.76
N ASP A 14 4.89 16.63 -5.01
CA ASP A 14 3.44 16.47 -5.27
C ASP A 14 3.17 15.80 -6.61
N GLN A 15 3.89 16.20 -7.67
CA GLN A 15 3.73 15.59 -8.99
C GLN A 15 4.13 14.10 -9.02
N PRO A 16 5.26 13.67 -8.41
CA PRO A 16 5.57 12.25 -8.23
C PRO A 16 4.51 11.50 -7.42
N TRP A 17 3.95 12.13 -6.38
CA TRP A 17 2.88 11.54 -5.58
C TRP A 17 1.61 11.31 -6.42
N GLU A 18 1.13 12.31 -7.14
CA GLU A 18 -0.03 12.18 -8.02
C GLU A 18 0.20 11.12 -9.11
N SER A 19 1.40 11.10 -9.69
CA SER A 19 1.79 10.11 -10.70
C SER A 19 1.79 8.69 -10.14
N LEU A 20 2.25 8.50 -8.90
CA LEU A 20 2.24 7.21 -8.22
C LEU A 20 0.81 6.72 -7.98
N ILE A 21 -0.08 7.59 -7.48
CA ILE A 21 -1.49 7.26 -7.26
C ILE A 21 -2.15 6.86 -8.57
N LEU A 22 -1.97 7.67 -9.62
CA LEU A 22 -2.53 7.38 -10.94
C LEU A 22 -2.02 6.04 -11.47
N LYS A 23 -0.73 5.77 -11.38
CA LYS A 23 -0.11 4.54 -11.87
C LYS A 23 -0.62 3.31 -11.15
N ILE A 24 -0.74 3.35 -9.82
CA ILE A 24 -1.28 2.23 -9.03
C ILE A 24 -2.72 1.96 -9.44
N THR A 25 -3.55 3.01 -9.53
CA THR A 25 -4.95 2.87 -9.92
C THR A 25 -5.09 2.31 -11.33
N THR A 26 -4.40 2.88 -12.32
CA THR A 26 -4.44 2.39 -13.71
C THR A 26 -3.91 0.96 -13.84
N SER A 27 -2.85 0.61 -13.10
CA SER A 27 -2.32 -0.76 -13.12
C SER A 27 -3.28 -1.76 -12.48
N ALA A 28 -3.93 -1.38 -11.39
CA ALA A 28 -4.96 -2.20 -10.76
C ALA A 28 -6.15 -2.37 -11.71
N GLU A 29 -6.59 -1.29 -12.35
CA GLU A 29 -7.67 -1.33 -13.33
C GLU A 29 -7.35 -2.25 -14.51
N SER A 30 -6.14 -2.13 -15.07
CA SER A 30 -5.68 -3.00 -16.16
C SER A 30 -5.62 -4.46 -15.73
N GLY A 31 -5.10 -4.75 -14.54
CA GLY A 31 -5.04 -6.12 -14.01
C GLY A 31 -6.42 -6.72 -13.80
N LEU A 32 -7.38 -5.94 -13.29
CA LEU A 32 -8.76 -6.35 -13.15
C LEU A 32 -9.42 -6.60 -14.51
N ASN A 33 -9.19 -5.75 -15.51
CA ASN A 33 -9.67 -5.98 -16.87
C ASN A 33 -9.14 -7.29 -17.46
N MET A 34 -7.85 -7.59 -17.31
CA MET A 34 -7.27 -8.85 -17.80
C MET A 34 -7.86 -10.09 -17.13
N LEU A 35 -8.17 -10.02 -15.83
CA LEU A 35 -8.85 -11.12 -15.12
C LEU A 35 -10.29 -11.28 -15.60
N ASN A 36 -10.96 -10.18 -15.93
CA ASN A 36 -12.33 -10.18 -16.42
C ASN A 36 -12.44 -10.61 -17.89
N GLU A 37 -11.43 -10.39 -18.75
CA GLU A 37 -11.43 -10.94 -20.11
C GLU A 37 -11.50 -12.49 -20.13
N ALA A 38 -11.27 -13.15 -18.99
CA ALA A 38 -11.49 -14.58 -18.81
C ALA A 38 -12.90 -14.95 -18.31
N GLU A 39 -13.73 -13.98 -17.88
CA GLU A 39 -15.12 -14.13 -17.44
C GLU A 39 -16.07 -13.34 -18.37
N ASP A 40 -16.92 -14.05 -19.13
CA ASP A 40 -17.81 -13.50 -20.18
C ASP A 40 -18.97 -12.59 -19.67
N ASP A 41 -19.02 -12.20 -18.39
CA ASP A 41 -20.12 -11.40 -17.82
C ASP A 41 -19.76 -9.91 -17.64
N PRO A 42 -20.35 -8.99 -18.43
CA PRO A 42 -20.15 -7.55 -18.27
C PRO A 42 -20.76 -6.96 -16.98
N LEU A 43 -21.52 -7.72 -16.20
CA LEU A 43 -22.11 -7.26 -14.94
C LEU A 43 -21.21 -7.54 -13.71
N THR A 44 -20.29 -8.50 -13.79
CA THR A 44 -19.27 -8.76 -12.75
C THR A 44 -18.13 -7.75 -12.82
N THR A 45 -17.68 -7.40 -14.03
CA THR A 45 -16.63 -6.38 -14.29
C THR A 45 -16.87 -5.08 -13.51
N THR A 46 -18.03 -4.44 -13.68
CA THR A 46 -18.34 -3.16 -13.02
C THR A 46 -18.29 -3.26 -11.49
N LYS A 47 -18.68 -4.41 -10.92
CA LYS A 47 -18.64 -4.63 -9.47
C LYS A 47 -17.22 -4.82 -8.95
N VAL A 48 -16.34 -5.49 -9.69
CA VAL A 48 -14.94 -5.70 -9.23
C VAL A 48 -14.18 -4.37 -9.22
N PHE A 49 -14.40 -3.50 -10.20
CA PHE A 49 -13.85 -2.13 -10.17
C PHE A 49 -14.33 -1.33 -8.96
N THR A 50 -15.60 -1.45 -8.57
CA THR A 50 -16.09 -0.78 -7.35
C THR A 50 -15.50 -1.31 -6.05
N LEU A 51 -14.85 -2.50 -6.06
CA LEU A 51 -14.23 -3.09 -4.87
C LEU A 51 -12.77 -2.67 -4.67
N PHE A 52 -12.11 -2.18 -5.73
CA PHE A 52 -10.76 -1.64 -5.63
C PHE A 52 -10.80 -0.14 -5.34
N GLU A 53 -10.46 0.20 -4.11
CA GLU A 53 -10.31 1.59 -3.66
C GLU A 53 -8.90 1.80 -3.10
N LEU A 54 -8.27 2.91 -3.44
CA LEU A 54 -6.96 3.30 -2.92
C LEU A 54 -7.16 4.48 -1.97
N ASP A 55 -7.02 4.25 -0.66
CA ASP A 55 -7.11 5.27 0.38
C ASP A 55 -5.78 6.03 0.46
N ALA A 56 -5.71 7.16 -0.25
CA ALA A 56 -4.51 7.97 -0.39
C ALA A 56 -4.38 9.01 0.74
N ARG A 57 -3.51 8.75 1.72
CA ARG A 57 -3.27 9.63 2.87
C ARG A 57 -2.01 10.45 2.67
N SER A 58 -2.19 11.75 2.56
CA SER A 58 -1.11 12.71 2.28
C SER A 58 -1.09 13.91 3.23
N ASP A 59 -1.60 13.80 4.45
CA ASP A 59 -1.55 14.90 5.42
C ASP A 59 -0.12 15.17 5.92
N PRO A 60 0.51 16.31 5.54
CA PRO A 60 1.88 16.62 5.95
C PRO A 60 1.99 16.87 7.46
N THR A 61 0.93 17.34 8.12
CA THR A 61 1.01 17.67 9.56
C THR A 61 1.18 16.44 10.44
N THR A 62 0.72 15.28 9.95
CA THR A 62 0.74 14.01 10.67
C THR A 62 1.77 13.03 10.12
N LEU A 63 2.11 13.10 8.82
CA LEU A 63 2.94 12.09 8.16
C LEU A 63 4.33 12.56 7.75
N GLU A 64 4.62 13.86 7.78
CA GLU A 64 5.90 14.38 7.33
C GLU A 64 7.08 13.86 8.16
N GLY A 65 8.03 13.21 7.47
CA GLY A 65 9.27 12.73 8.09
C GLY A 65 9.10 11.52 9.02
N LEU A 66 7.91 10.92 9.07
CA LEU A 66 7.70 9.71 9.87
C LEU A 66 8.54 8.54 9.34
N ILE A 67 9.18 7.85 10.28
CA ILE A 67 9.82 6.56 10.04
C ILE A 67 8.76 5.45 9.98
N LEU A 68 9.13 4.31 9.41
CA LEU A 68 8.23 3.21 9.12
C LEU A 68 7.47 2.72 10.36
N GLU A 69 8.17 2.62 11.49
CA GLU A 69 7.64 2.14 12.76
C GLU A 69 6.52 3.05 13.28
N LEU A 70 6.69 4.37 13.17
CA LEU A 70 5.66 5.33 13.57
C LEU A 70 4.44 5.28 12.63
N VAL A 71 4.64 5.01 11.33
CA VAL A 71 3.54 4.79 10.40
C VAL A 71 2.76 3.51 10.74
N ARG A 72 3.44 2.46 11.22
CA ARG A 72 2.76 1.24 11.70
C ARG A 72 1.88 1.53 12.91
N GLU A 73 2.41 2.26 13.89
CA GLU A 73 1.64 2.68 15.06
C GLU A 73 0.40 3.49 14.65
N LEU A 74 0.59 4.50 13.79
CA LEU A 74 -0.50 5.34 13.26
C LEU A 74 -1.58 4.51 12.54
N CYS A 75 -1.15 3.54 11.72
CA CYS A 75 -2.03 2.61 11.01
C CYS A 75 -2.82 1.72 12.00
N ASN A 76 -2.17 1.22 13.05
CA ASN A 76 -2.80 0.39 14.08
C ASN A 76 -3.77 1.17 14.97
N GLU A 77 -3.46 2.44 15.27
CA GLU A 77 -4.33 3.34 16.04
C GLU A 77 -5.54 3.83 15.23
N GLY A 78 -5.50 3.74 13.90
CA GLY A 78 -6.55 4.24 13.03
C GLY A 78 -6.60 5.77 12.94
N THR A 79 -5.47 6.43 13.18
CA THR A 79 -5.35 7.89 13.11
C THR A 79 -5.57 8.37 11.66
N GLY A 80 -6.45 9.36 11.48
CA GLY A 80 -6.93 9.79 10.15
C GLY A 80 -8.01 8.90 9.54
N GLY A 81 -8.58 7.97 10.32
CA GLY A 81 -9.63 7.02 9.90
C GLY A 81 -9.10 5.59 9.88
N GLN A 82 -10.01 4.60 9.97
CA GLN A 82 -9.64 3.19 9.86
C GLN A 82 -8.99 2.92 8.50
N PRO A 83 -7.74 2.40 8.45
CA PRO A 83 -7.13 2.00 7.20
C PRO A 83 -7.98 0.95 6.48
N MET A 84 -7.84 0.88 5.17
CA MET A 84 -8.45 -0.20 4.40
C MET A 84 -7.86 -1.54 4.81
N ASN A 85 -8.67 -2.59 4.72
CA ASN A 85 -8.24 -3.97 4.96
C ASN A 85 -7.83 -4.26 6.42
N THR A 86 -8.39 -3.55 7.41
CA THR A 86 -8.15 -3.79 8.85
C THR A 86 -9.02 -4.89 9.47
N THR A 87 -10.04 -5.37 8.75
CA THR A 87 -11.00 -6.36 9.27
C THR A 87 -10.61 -7.82 9.01
N GLY A 88 -9.55 -8.07 8.23
CA GLY A 88 -9.07 -9.42 7.87
C GLY A 88 -8.04 -9.97 8.86
N ILE A 89 -8.10 -11.29 9.11
CA ILE A 89 -7.28 -11.99 10.11
C ILE A 89 -5.83 -12.19 9.65
N THR A 90 -5.55 -12.14 8.34
CA THR A 90 -4.31 -12.72 7.83
C THR A 90 -3.22 -11.73 7.48
N TRP A 91 -3.48 -10.54 6.90
CA TRP A 91 -2.40 -9.60 6.57
C TRP A 91 -2.92 -8.15 6.44
N ARG A 92 -2.77 -7.32 7.48
CA ARG A 92 -2.98 -5.87 7.36
C ARG A 92 -1.77 -5.25 6.67
N VAL A 93 -1.90 -4.90 5.39
CA VAL A 93 -0.81 -4.35 4.57
C VAL A 93 -1.17 -2.93 4.12
N PHE A 94 -0.21 -2.01 4.20
CA PHE A 94 -0.29 -0.68 3.63
C PHE A 94 0.88 -0.40 2.69
N ILE A 95 0.73 0.62 1.84
CA ILE A 95 1.79 1.08 0.95
C ILE A 95 2.46 2.31 1.58
N LEU A 96 3.79 2.36 1.59
CA LEU A 96 4.56 3.51 2.06
C LEU A 96 5.19 4.25 0.88
N ALA A 97 4.81 5.51 0.69
CA ALA A 97 5.46 6.42 -0.25
C ALA A 97 6.52 7.26 0.48
N ASP A 98 7.71 6.68 0.59
CA ASP A 98 8.91 7.34 1.11
C ASP A 98 9.69 8.07 -0.02
N ALA A 99 10.81 8.69 0.34
CA ALA A 99 11.66 9.41 -0.62
C ALA A 99 12.15 8.53 -1.78
N LYS A 100 12.32 7.21 -1.56
CA LYS A 100 12.77 6.29 -2.61
C LYS A 100 11.63 5.97 -3.57
N VAL A 101 10.45 5.68 -3.04
CA VAL A 101 9.25 5.42 -3.84
C VAL A 101 8.83 6.64 -4.68
N LEU A 102 8.98 7.85 -4.14
CA LEU A 102 8.72 9.06 -4.91
C LEU A 102 9.84 9.43 -5.88
N ALA A 103 11.05 8.89 -5.71
CA ALA A 103 12.15 9.05 -6.66
C ALA A 103 12.08 8.03 -7.81
N ASP A 104 11.58 6.82 -7.53
CA ASP A 104 11.42 5.74 -8.50
C ASP A 104 9.98 5.20 -8.48
N PRO A 105 9.13 5.59 -9.44
CA PRO A 105 7.73 5.19 -9.48
C PRO A 105 7.54 3.72 -9.89
N ASP A 106 8.60 2.98 -10.25
CA ASP A 106 8.53 1.53 -10.49
C ASP A 106 8.67 0.71 -9.20
N VAL A 107 9.08 1.34 -8.11
CA VAL A 107 9.26 0.69 -6.80
C VAL A 107 8.07 0.99 -5.90
N ILE A 108 7.35 -0.05 -5.48
CA ILE A 108 6.29 0.05 -4.47
C ILE A 108 6.76 -0.62 -3.19
N LYS A 109 6.67 0.09 -2.06
CA LYS A 109 7.01 -0.44 -0.74
C LYS A 109 5.73 -0.88 -0.01
N CYS A 110 5.50 -2.18 0.03
CA CYS A 110 4.40 -2.79 0.79
C CYS A 110 4.87 -3.17 2.19
N VAL A 111 4.11 -2.80 3.20
CA VAL A 111 4.46 -3.00 4.61
C VAL A 111 3.32 -3.70 5.33
N ALA A 112 3.63 -4.78 6.04
CA ALA A 112 2.71 -5.35 7.02
C ALA A 112 2.64 -4.46 8.28
N ALA A 113 1.44 -4.00 8.61
CA ALA A 113 1.14 -3.21 9.81
C ALA A 113 1.37 -4.02 11.10
N ASP A 114 1.13 -5.33 11.03
CA ASP A 114 1.23 -6.28 12.14
C ASP A 114 2.61 -6.92 12.30
N TYR A 115 3.60 -6.47 11.52
CA TYR A 115 4.91 -7.08 11.58
C TYR A 115 5.58 -6.84 12.93
N ASN A 116 5.69 -7.89 13.72
CA ASN A 116 6.45 -7.92 14.95
C ASN A 116 7.69 -8.79 14.76
N ALA A 117 8.86 -8.16 14.64
CA ALA A 117 10.14 -8.84 14.48
C ALA A 117 10.46 -9.83 15.61
N ALA A 118 9.92 -9.61 16.82
CA ALA A 118 10.13 -10.49 17.97
C ALA A 118 9.29 -11.78 17.91
N GLU A 119 8.16 -11.77 17.21
CA GLU A 119 7.28 -12.94 17.01
C GLU A 119 7.57 -13.68 15.70
N TRP A 120 8.27 -13.03 14.76
CA TRP A 120 8.59 -13.60 13.46
C TRP A 120 9.85 -14.46 13.50
N VAL A 121 9.72 -15.70 13.99
CA VAL A 121 10.72 -16.75 13.79
C VAL A 121 10.56 -17.29 12.36
N PRO A 122 11.60 -17.26 11.48
CA PRO A 122 11.48 -17.75 10.12
C PRO A 122 11.04 -19.21 10.11
N ARG A 123 9.86 -19.51 9.56
CA ARG A 123 9.33 -20.89 9.49
C ARG A 123 9.86 -21.71 8.31
N SER A 124 10.91 -21.27 7.63
CA SER A 124 11.45 -21.98 6.47
C SER A 124 12.97 -22.05 6.52
N TRP A 125 13.49 -23.28 6.62
CA TRP A 125 14.89 -23.66 6.39
C TRP A 125 15.19 -23.84 4.89
N ARG A 126 14.22 -23.65 3.99
CA ARG A 126 14.33 -24.01 2.56
C ARG A 126 14.25 -22.87 1.56
N ALA A 127 13.81 -21.68 1.96
CA ALA A 127 13.88 -20.50 1.11
C ALA A 127 15.19 -19.76 1.42
N GLY A 128 15.94 -19.38 0.38
CA GLY A 128 17.15 -18.55 0.50
C GLY A 128 16.85 -17.19 1.15
N PRO A 129 17.85 -16.29 1.27
CA PRO A 129 17.67 -15.02 1.96
C PRO A 129 16.59 -14.18 1.27
N GLU A 130 15.40 -14.15 1.88
CA GLU A 130 14.31 -13.27 1.48
C GLU A 130 14.68 -11.84 1.90
N THR A 131 14.89 -10.97 0.93
CA THR A 131 15.06 -9.53 1.17
C THR A 131 13.70 -8.92 1.52
N PHE A 132 13.30 -9.04 2.78
CA PHE A 132 12.18 -8.28 3.33
C PHE A 132 12.67 -6.91 3.81
N PHE A 133 12.00 -5.87 3.32
CA PHE A 133 12.07 -4.55 3.95
C PHE A 133 11.08 -4.58 5.12
N GLY A 134 11.61 -4.96 6.28
CA GLY A 134 10.94 -4.78 7.57
C GLY A 134 10.69 -3.33 7.89
#